data_AF-D5L833-F1
#
_entry.id   AF-D5L833-F1
#
_cell.length_a   1.000
_cell.length_b   1.000
_cell.length_c   1.000
_cell.angle_alpha   90.00
_cell.angle_beta   90.00
_cell.angle_gamma   90.00
#
_symmetry.space_group_name_H-M   'P 1'
#
loop_
_entity.id
_entity.type
_entity.pdbx_description
1 polymer ?
#
loop_
_entity_poly.entity_id
_entity_poly.type
_entity_poly.pdbx_seq_one_letter_code
_entity_poly.pdbx_strand_id
1 'polypeptide(L)'
;MIDNHVYRRLDPRIDPRRVRWGRVVDINDRELRDIVVGLGKPTDGVPHESFFDITAASEVMAILCLAEDLGDLKHRLGNILVGFTYDREPVYARDLRTDGAMTVLLKDALKPNLVQTMEGTPALIHGGPFANIAQGTNSVVATKTALALADWCITEAGFGFDLGAEKFFDIKC
;
A
#
# COMPACT_ATOMS: atom_id res chain seq x y z
N MET A 1 6.75 -5.07 -12.40
CA MET A 1 8.17 -4.64 -12.30
C MET A 1 9.06 -5.75 -11.75
N ILE A 2 8.69 -6.36 -10.61
CA ILE A 2 9.40 -7.50 -10.00
C ILE A 2 9.61 -8.65 -11.01
N ASP A 3 8.53 -9.17 -11.61
CA ASP A 3 8.66 -10.31 -12.54
C ASP A 3 9.51 -9.98 -13.77
N ASN A 4 9.41 -8.76 -14.29
CA ASN A 4 10.25 -8.30 -15.40
C ASN A 4 11.74 -8.22 -14.99
N HIS A 5 12.03 -7.79 -13.76
CA HIS A 5 13.40 -7.77 -13.21
C HIS A 5 13.97 -9.18 -13.09
N VAL A 6 13.17 -10.11 -12.57
CA VAL A 6 13.48 -11.54 -12.47
C VAL A 6 13.72 -12.15 -13.86
N TYR A 7 12.79 -11.93 -14.80
CA TYR A 7 12.87 -12.45 -16.18
C TYR A 7 14.12 -11.96 -16.90
N ARG A 8 14.45 -10.67 -16.77
CA ARG A 8 15.65 -10.05 -17.35
C ARG A 8 16.94 -10.38 -16.58
N ARG A 9 16.85 -11.08 -15.44
CA ARG A 9 17.98 -11.51 -14.62
C ARG A 9 18.87 -10.35 -14.14
N LEU A 10 18.25 -9.22 -13.83
CA LEU A 10 18.92 -8.00 -13.41
C LEU A 10 19.42 -8.09 -11.96
N ASP A 11 20.36 -7.22 -11.60
CA ASP A 11 20.82 -7.03 -10.22
C ASP A 11 19.95 -5.99 -9.49
N PRO A 12 19.58 -6.24 -8.22
CA PRO A 12 19.90 -7.41 -7.40
C PRO A 12 19.17 -8.68 -7.88
N ARG A 13 19.84 -9.85 -7.77
CA ARG A 13 19.32 -11.15 -8.21
C ARG A 13 18.24 -11.69 -7.28
N ILE A 14 16.99 -11.27 -7.50
CA ILE A 14 15.82 -11.75 -6.74
C ILE A 14 15.61 -13.24 -6.95
N ASP A 15 15.45 -14.00 -5.86
CA ASP A 15 15.00 -15.39 -5.89
C ASP A 15 13.47 -15.42 -6.06
N PRO A 16 12.91 -15.97 -7.17
CA PRO A 16 11.46 -15.99 -7.41
C PRO A 16 10.66 -16.67 -6.29
N ARG A 17 11.28 -17.62 -5.57
CA ARG A 17 10.66 -18.35 -4.44
C ARG A 17 10.62 -17.53 -3.16
N ARG A 18 11.30 -16.39 -3.13
CA ARG A 18 11.42 -15.48 -1.97
C ARG A 18 10.84 -14.10 -2.26
N VAL A 19 10.06 -13.96 -3.34
CA VAL A 19 9.21 -12.79 -3.55
C VAL A 19 8.15 -12.80 -2.45
N ARG A 20 8.08 -11.70 -1.68
CA ARG A 20 7.08 -11.51 -0.62
C ARG A 20 5.91 -10.66 -1.08
N TRP A 21 6.11 -9.90 -2.14
CA TRP A 21 5.12 -8.98 -2.68
C TRP A 21 4.13 -9.71 -3.61
N GLY A 22 2.86 -9.74 -3.21
CA GLY A 22 1.76 -10.27 -4.02
C GLY A 22 1.20 -9.24 -5.02
N ARG A 23 0.03 -9.56 -5.57
CA ARG A 23 -0.75 -8.66 -6.42
C ARG A 23 -2.01 -8.23 -5.66
N VAL A 24 -2.75 -7.26 -6.20
CA VAL A 24 -4.01 -6.83 -5.58
C VAL A 24 -5.09 -6.61 -6.62
N VAL A 25 -6.34 -6.82 -6.20
CA VAL A 25 -7.54 -6.50 -6.97
C VAL A 25 -8.66 -6.13 -6.00
N ASP A 26 -9.47 -5.12 -6.32
CA ASP A 26 -10.57 -4.70 -5.46
C ASP A 26 -11.87 -5.48 -5.76
N ILE A 27 -11.78 -6.80 -5.64
CA ILE A 27 -12.88 -7.75 -5.87
C ILE A 27 -12.76 -8.86 -4.83
N ASN A 28 -13.90 -9.33 -4.32
CA ASN A 28 -13.96 -10.51 -3.47
C ASN A 28 -13.80 -11.80 -4.30
N ASP A 29 -12.57 -12.08 -4.72
CA ASP A 29 -12.24 -13.28 -5.50
C ASP A 29 -11.36 -14.24 -4.68
N ARG A 30 -11.93 -15.38 -4.29
CA ARG A 30 -11.23 -16.39 -3.49
C ARG A 30 -10.25 -17.23 -4.31
N GLU A 31 -10.46 -17.33 -5.62
CA GLU A 31 -9.68 -18.21 -6.50
C GLU A 31 -8.27 -17.66 -6.76
N LEU A 32 -8.05 -16.38 -6.47
CA LEU A 32 -6.75 -15.72 -6.64
C LEU A 32 -5.85 -15.74 -5.39
N ARG A 33 -6.29 -16.39 -4.30
CA ARG A 33 -5.53 -16.47 -3.04
C ARG A 33 -4.21 -17.21 -3.20
N ASP A 34 -4.20 -18.29 -3.98
CA ASP A 34 -3.02 -19.12 -4.21
C ASP A 34 -2.93 -19.44 -5.70
N ILE A 35 -1.93 -18.87 -6.38
CA ILE A 35 -1.78 -19.00 -7.83
C ILE A 35 -0.33 -19.30 -8.22
N VAL A 36 -0.16 -19.85 -9.42
CA VAL A 36 1.15 -19.94 -10.09
C VAL A 36 1.13 -19.01 -11.29
N VAL A 37 2.11 -18.11 -11.36
CA VAL A 37 2.25 -17.14 -12.46
C VAL A 37 3.47 -17.46 -13.33
N GLY A 38 3.59 -16.79 -14.49
CA GLY A 38 4.76 -16.95 -15.37
C GLY A 38 4.82 -18.29 -16.11
N LEU A 39 3.68 -18.96 -16.26
CA LEU A 39 3.52 -20.18 -17.08
C LEU A 39 3.44 -19.83 -18.57
N GLY A 40 3.66 -20.83 -19.43
CA GLY A 40 3.57 -20.69 -20.89
C GLY A 40 4.91 -20.92 -21.58
N LYS A 41 5.22 -20.08 -22.58
CA LYS A 41 6.46 -20.13 -23.35
C LYS A 41 7.65 -19.60 -22.53
N PRO A 42 8.90 -19.90 -22.92
CA PRO A 42 10.08 -19.32 -22.28
C PRO A 42 10.13 -17.78 -22.25
N THR A 43 9.38 -17.11 -23.13
CA THR A 43 9.26 -15.65 -23.20
C THR A 43 8.22 -15.06 -22.26
N ASP A 44 7.37 -15.89 -21.65
CA ASP A 44 6.19 -15.44 -20.91
C ASP A 44 6.48 -15.19 -19.41
N GLY A 45 7.61 -15.68 -18.91
CA GLY A 45 8.07 -15.37 -17.54
C GLY A 45 8.91 -16.47 -16.91
N VAL A 46 9.05 -16.38 -15.57
CA VAL A 46 9.67 -17.41 -14.73
C VAL A 46 8.59 -17.95 -13.79
N PRO A 47 8.25 -19.25 -13.85
CA PRO A 47 7.22 -19.81 -12.98
C PRO A 47 7.54 -19.66 -11.49
N HIS A 48 6.60 -19.14 -10.71
CA HIS A 48 6.66 -19.11 -9.25
C HIS A 48 5.27 -18.94 -8.63
N GLU A 49 5.14 -19.25 -7.34
CA GLU A 49 3.93 -19.03 -6.55
C GLU A 49 3.71 -17.54 -6.28
N SER A 50 2.44 -17.13 -6.23
CA SER A 50 2.00 -15.78 -5.90
C SER A 50 0.59 -15.82 -5.32
N PHE A 51 0.11 -14.67 -4.86
CA PHE A 51 -1.24 -14.47 -4.36
C PHE A 51 -1.80 -13.11 -4.81
N PHE A 52 -3.11 -12.93 -4.67
CA PHE A 52 -3.77 -11.64 -4.66
C PHE A 52 -4.39 -11.34 -3.30
N ASP A 53 -4.21 -10.11 -2.84
CA ASP A 53 -4.99 -9.54 -1.75
C ASP A 53 -6.06 -8.56 -2.28
N ILE A 54 -7.05 -8.24 -1.44
CA ILE A 54 -7.92 -7.11 -1.72
C ILE A 54 -7.13 -5.79 -1.61
N THR A 55 -7.40 -4.81 -2.47
CA THR A 55 -6.60 -3.57 -2.57
C THR A 55 -6.41 -2.84 -1.23
N ALA A 56 -7.42 -2.84 -0.36
CA ALA A 56 -7.36 -2.24 0.98
C ALA A 56 -6.32 -2.88 1.93
N ALA A 57 -5.91 -4.12 1.66
CA ALA A 57 -4.88 -4.83 2.42
C ALA A 57 -3.45 -4.51 1.95
N SER A 58 -3.28 -3.79 0.83
CA SER A 58 -1.97 -3.44 0.31
C SER A 58 -1.18 -2.55 1.28
N GLU A 59 0.11 -2.81 1.44
CA GLU A 59 1.03 -1.88 2.13
C GLU A 59 1.04 -0.49 1.46
N VAL A 60 0.77 -0.41 0.15
CA VAL A 60 0.60 0.88 -0.55
C VAL A 60 -0.58 1.69 0.03
N MET A 61 -1.68 1.03 0.41
CA MET A 61 -2.82 1.70 1.06
C MET A 61 -2.43 2.23 2.45
N ALA A 62 -1.73 1.41 3.25
CA ALA A 62 -1.24 1.83 4.56
C ALA A 62 -0.29 3.03 4.44
N ILE A 63 0.65 2.99 3.48
CA ILE A 63 1.59 4.06 3.17
C ILE A 63 0.86 5.33 2.70
N LEU A 64 -0.12 5.23 1.78
CA LEU A 64 -0.94 6.37 1.35
C LEU A 64 -1.64 7.04 2.53
N CYS A 65 -2.08 6.23 3.51
CA CYS A 65 -2.77 6.73 4.69
C CYS A 65 -1.83 7.34 5.74
N LEU A 66 -0.55 6.97 5.77
CA LEU A 66 0.42 7.51 6.72
C LEU A 66 1.35 8.59 6.16
N ALA A 67 1.42 8.73 4.83
CA ALA A 67 2.25 9.73 4.19
C ALA A 67 1.77 11.16 4.53
N GLU A 68 2.71 12.06 4.80
CA GLU A 68 2.40 13.47 5.08
C GLU A 68 2.39 14.35 3.82
N ASP A 69 3.22 13.99 2.84
CA ASP A 69 3.37 14.69 1.57
C ASP A 69 3.92 13.74 0.48
N LEU A 70 4.13 14.25 -0.74
CA LEU A 70 4.63 13.45 -1.86
C LEU A 70 6.07 12.95 -1.66
N GLY A 71 6.90 13.69 -0.92
CA GLY A 71 8.26 13.30 -0.59
C GLY A 71 8.29 12.13 0.38
N ASP A 72 7.51 12.22 1.46
CA ASP A 72 7.32 11.14 2.43
C ASP A 72 6.67 9.91 1.78
N LEU A 73 5.65 10.11 0.94
CA LEU A 73 5.03 9.04 0.14
C LEU A 73 6.07 8.28 -0.67
N LYS A 74 6.92 8.99 -1.44
CA LYS A 74 7.99 8.38 -2.23
C LYS A 74 8.98 7.62 -1.36
N HIS A 75 9.40 8.22 -0.26
CA HIS A 75 10.35 7.61 0.67
C HIS A 75 9.82 6.28 1.22
N ARG A 76 8.58 6.27 1.73
CA ARG A 76 7.91 5.09 2.26
C ARG A 76 7.71 4.01 1.20
N LEU A 77 7.23 4.39 0.01
CA LEU A 77 7.10 3.46 -1.12
C LEU A 77 8.43 2.82 -1.50
N GLY A 78 9.53 3.56 -1.46
CA GLY A 78 10.88 3.05 -1.70
C GLY A 78 11.40 2.10 -0.62
N ASN A 79 10.81 2.11 0.58
CA ASN A 79 11.16 1.26 1.72
C ASN A 79 10.35 -0.04 1.82
N ILE A 80 9.40 -0.27 0.89
CA ILE A 80 8.68 -1.53 0.79
C ILE A 80 9.67 -2.67 0.51
N LEU A 81 9.65 -3.72 1.34
CA LEU A 81 10.39 -4.95 1.12
C LEU A 81 9.67 -5.81 0.07
N VAL A 82 10.30 -6.04 -1.09
CA VAL A 82 9.67 -6.83 -2.17
C VAL A 82 9.99 -8.31 -2.08
N GLY A 83 11.13 -8.67 -1.48
CA GLY A 83 11.60 -10.04 -1.37
C GLY A 83 13.08 -10.12 -1.04
N PHE A 84 13.71 -11.22 -1.40
CA PHE A 84 15.13 -11.48 -1.10
C PHE A 84 15.89 -11.98 -2.32
N THR A 85 17.20 -11.73 -2.33
CA THR A 85 18.11 -12.34 -3.30
C THR A 85 18.34 -13.83 -3.02
N TYR A 86 19.04 -14.51 -3.93
CA TYR A 86 19.52 -15.88 -3.69
C TYR A 86 20.42 -16.00 -2.45
N ASP A 87 21.21 -14.97 -2.17
CA ASP A 87 22.08 -14.87 -1.00
C ASP A 87 21.35 -14.42 0.27
N ARG A 88 20.02 -14.24 0.19
CA ARG A 88 19.12 -13.81 1.28
C ARG A 88 19.25 -12.35 1.70
N GLU A 89 19.82 -11.51 0.84
CA GLU A 89 19.83 -10.07 1.06
C GLU A 89 18.45 -9.47 0.76
N PRO A 90 17.93 -8.54 1.59
CA PRO A 90 16.64 -7.90 1.36
C PRO A 90 16.68 -7.02 0.11
N VAL A 91 15.61 -7.07 -0.69
CA VAL A 91 15.42 -6.21 -1.86
C VAL A 91 14.22 -5.32 -1.62
N TYR A 92 14.39 -4.02 -1.81
CA TYR A 92 13.37 -3.01 -1.62
C TYR A 92 12.87 -2.44 -2.96
N ALA A 93 11.70 -1.80 -2.96
CA ALA A 93 11.12 -1.20 -4.16
C ALA A 93 12.02 -0.13 -4.81
N ARG A 94 12.82 0.61 -4.01
CA ARG A 94 13.82 1.55 -4.54
C ARG A 94 14.93 0.87 -5.35
N ASP A 95 15.30 -0.36 -5.02
CA ASP A 95 16.35 -1.12 -5.72
C ASP A 95 15.87 -1.51 -7.14
N LEU A 96 14.55 -1.59 -7.32
CA LEU A 96 13.88 -1.80 -8.60
C LEU A 96 13.51 -0.49 -9.32
N ARG A 97 13.86 0.66 -8.75
CA ARG A 97 13.55 2.01 -9.26
C ARG A 97 12.05 2.23 -9.50
N THR A 98 11.20 1.64 -8.65
CA THR A 98 9.73 1.73 -8.79
C THR A 98 9.08 2.80 -7.94
N ASP A 99 9.77 3.28 -6.92
CA ASP A 99 9.31 4.31 -5.98
C ASP A 99 8.78 5.56 -6.70
N GLY A 100 9.56 6.16 -7.60
CA GLY A 100 9.14 7.35 -8.34
C GLY A 100 7.92 7.11 -9.24
N ALA A 101 7.85 5.96 -9.90
CA ALA A 101 6.72 5.62 -10.76
C ALA A 101 5.42 5.42 -9.95
N MET A 102 5.51 4.75 -8.79
CA MET A 102 4.38 4.59 -7.87
C MET A 102 3.93 5.95 -7.31
N THR A 103 4.85 6.82 -6.93
CA THR A 103 4.51 8.17 -6.45
C THR A 103 3.75 8.97 -7.51
N VAL A 104 4.15 8.88 -8.78
CA VAL A 104 3.45 9.58 -9.87
C VAL A 104 2.02 9.06 -10.04
N LEU A 105 1.81 7.74 -10.00
CA LEU A 105 0.47 7.15 -10.07
C LEU A 105 -0.43 7.57 -8.91
N LEU A 106 0.16 7.80 -7.72
CA LEU A 106 -0.56 8.19 -6.51
C LEU A 106 -0.63 9.70 -6.29
N LYS A 107 -0.08 10.51 -7.20
CA LYS A 107 0.05 11.97 -7.02
C LYS A 107 -1.29 12.65 -6.73
N ASP A 108 -2.30 12.35 -7.54
CA ASP A 108 -3.63 12.92 -7.34
C ASP A 108 -4.42 12.16 -6.28
N ALA A 109 -4.16 10.86 -6.12
CA ALA A 109 -4.78 10.02 -5.09
C ALA A 109 -4.36 10.38 -3.66
N LEU A 110 -3.30 11.17 -3.46
CA LEU A 110 -2.90 11.69 -2.14
C LEU A 110 -3.77 12.87 -1.67
N LYS A 111 -4.55 13.47 -2.57
CA LYS A 111 -5.41 14.63 -2.25
C LYS A 111 -6.70 14.17 -1.58
N PRO A 112 -7.05 14.66 -0.37
CA PRO A 112 -8.32 14.34 0.28
C PRO A 112 -9.54 14.69 -0.56
N ASN A 113 -10.56 13.81 -0.57
CA ASN A 113 -11.79 14.05 -1.30
C ASN A 113 -12.80 14.77 -0.39
N LEU A 114 -13.21 15.97 -0.78
CA LEU A 114 -14.24 16.74 -0.08
C LEU A 114 -15.64 16.33 -0.55
N VAL A 115 -16.49 15.99 0.41
CA VAL A 115 -17.92 15.76 0.25
C VAL A 115 -18.68 16.48 1.37
N GLN A 116 -19.99 16.25 1.46
CA GLN A 116 -20.82 16.82 2.53
C GLN A 116 -21.80 15.78 3.08
N THR A 117 -22.21 15.96 4.34
CA THR A 117 -23.33 15.23 4.94
C THR A 117 -24.67 15.72 4.39
N MET A 118 -25.77 15.06 4.77
CA MET A 118 -27.13 15.49 4.39
C MET A 118 -27.50 16.90 4.89
N GLU A 119 -26.84 17.38 5.94
CA GLU A 119 -27.06 18.71 6.55
C GLU A 119 -26.07 19.76 6.03
N GLY A 120 -25.22 19.40 5.04
CA GLY A 120 -24.23 20.31 4.46
C GLY A 120 -22.93 20.43 5.25
N THR A 121 -22.72 19.62 6.29
CA THR A 121 -21.46 19.59 7.03
C THR A 121 -20.33 19.05 6.15
N PRO A 122 -19.18 19.73 6.00
CA PRO A 122 -18.05 19.23 5.23
C PRO A 122 -17.52 17.90 5.79
N ALA A 123 -17.20 16.96 4.91
CA ALA A 123 -16.58 15.69 5.27
C ALA A 123 -15.46 15.33 4.29
N LEU A 124 -14.33 14.82 4.81
CA LEU A 124 -13.22 14.32 4.01
C LEU A 124 -13.22 12.80 4.00
N ILE A 125 -13.33 12.19 2.82
CA ILE A 125 -13.23 10.72 2.64
C ILE A 125 -11.92 10.41 1.94
N HIS A 126 -10.98 9.78 2.64
CA HIS A 126 -9.66 9.52 2.09
C HIS A 126 -8.89 8.42 2.80
N GLY A 127 -8.44 7.42 2.04
CA GLY A 127 -7.77 6.24 2.56
C GLY A 127 -8.75 5.20 3.11
N GLY A 128 -8.25 3.99 3.36
CA GLY A 128 -9.04 2.89 3.90
C GLY A 128 -8.22 1.62 4.06
N PRO A 129 -7.17 1.62 4.92
CA PRO A 129 -6.38 0.44 5.19
C PRO A 129 -7.13 -0.49 6.14
N PHE A 130 -6.81 -1.77 6.10
CA PHE A 130 -7.31 -2.72 7.09
C PHE A 130 -6.87 -2.36 8.53
N ALA A 131 -7.70 -2.68 9.52
CA ALA A 131 -7.44 -2.41 10.93
C ALA A 131 -6.79 -3.59 11.68
N ASN A 132 -6.58 -4.74 11.02
CA ASN A 132 -5.88 -5.90 11.59
C ASN A 132 -4.39 -5.91 11.20
N ILE A 133 -4.10 -5.88 9.90
CA ILE A 133 -2.73 -5.90 9.35
C ILE A 133 -2.12 -4.51 9.14
N ALA A 134 -2.91 -3.45 9.30
CA ALA A 134 -2.49 -2.06 9.24
C ALA A 134 -3.23 -1.23 10.33
N GLN A 135 -3.14 0.10 10.25
CA GLN A 135 -3.60 1.02 11.30
C GLN A 135 -5.12 1.26 11.33
N GLY A 136 -5.85 0.96 10.25
CA GLY A 136 -7.32 1.03 10.27
C GLY A 136 -7.94 2.43 10.35
N THR A 137 -7.26 3.47 9.87
CA THR A 137 -7.73 4.87 9.94
C THR A 137 -7.69 5.55 8.57
N ASN A 138 -8.46 6.62 8.38
CA ASN A 138 -8.31 7.52 7.23
C ASN A 138 -6.89 8.17 7.20
N SER A 139 -6.55 8.82 6.08
CA SER A 139 -5.20 9.36 5.91
C SER A 139 -4.82 10.50 6.88
N VAL A 140 -3.53 10.58 7.18
CA VAL A 140 -2.90 11.70 7.91
C VAL A 140 -3.17 13.02 7.20
N VAL A 141 -2.99 13.09 5.87
CA VAL A 141 -3.24 14.33 5.09
C VAL A 141 -4.68 14.83 5.27
N ALA A 142 -5.68 13.94 5.29
CA ALA A 142 -7.07 14.34 5.47
C ALA A 142 -7.32 14.86 6.89
N THR A 143 -6.84 14.15 7.92
CA THR A 143 -6.97 14.60 9.32
C THR A 143 -6.24 15.93 9.56
N LYS A 144 -5.00 16.10 9.06
CA LYS A 144 -4.26 17.37 9.18
C LYS A 144 -4.95 18.51 8.43
N THR A 145 -5.50 18.26 7.24
CA THR A 145 -6.28 19.24 6.49
C THR A 145 -7.53 19.68 7.26
N ALA A 146 -8.28 18.74 7.86
CA ALA A 146 -9.45 19.06 8.65
C ALA A 146 -9.10 19.89 9.90
N LEU A 147 -8.05 19.50 10.63
CA LEU A 147 -7.55 20.25 11.80
C LEU A 147 -7.10 21.69 11.46
N ALA A 148 -6.64 21.92 10.22
CA ALA A 148 -6.22 23.25 9.77
C ALA A 148 -7.38 24.14 9.31
N LEU A 149 -8.53 23.55 8.96
CA LEU A 149 -9.66 24.26 8.32
C LEU A 149 -10.92 24.35 9.19
N ALA A 150 -10.98 23.63 10.31
CA ALA A 150 -12.14 23.59 11.20
C ALA A 150 -11.73 23.63 12.67
N ASP A 151 -12.60 24.18 13.51
CA ASP A 151 -12.38 24.23 14.97
C ASP A 151 -12.39 22.82 15.61
N TRP A 152 -13.13 21.88 15.01
CA TRP A 152 -13.24 20.50 15.47
C TRP A 152 -13.07 19.53 14.30
N CYS A 153 -12.20 18.55 14.48
CA CYS A 153 -12.01 17.43 13.55
C CYS A 153 -12.50 16.13 14.20
N ILE A 154 -13.60 15.57 13.70
CA ILE A 154 -14.10 14.27 14.12
C ILE A 154 -13.55 13.21 13.16
N THR A 155 -12.93 12.16 13.71
CA THR A 155 -12.34 11.05 12.96
C THR A 155 -12.63 9.73 13.68
N GLU A 156 -12.37 8.61 13.02
CA GLU A 156 -12.64 7.27 13.53
C GLU A 156 -11.49 6.31 13.20
N ALA A 157 -11.50 5.17 13.89
CA ALA A 157 -10.60 4.04 13.64
C ALA A 157 -11.43 2.75 13.62
N GLY A 158 -11.05 1.81 12.74
CA GLY A 158 -11.76 0.55 12.57
C GLY A 158 -11.60 -0.41 13.76
N PHE A 159 -12.59 -1.30 13.94
CA PHE A 159 -12.71 -2.23 15.08
C PHE A 159 -12.93 -1.52 16.44
N GLY A 160 -12.66 -2.22 17.54
CA GLY A 160 -12.81 -1.71 18.90
C GLY A 160 -11.62 -0.87 19.34
N PHE A 161 -11.70 -0.36 20.57
CA PHE A 161 -10.66 0.45 21.18
C PHE A 161 -9.32 -0.29 21.32
N ASP A 162 -9.40 -1.60 21.56
CA ASP A 162 -8.29 -2.55 21.70
C ASP A 162 -7.45 -2.73 20.42
N LEU A 163 -7.97 -2.31 19.27
CA LEU A 163 -7.25 -2.37 17.99
C LEU A 163 -7.19 -1.00 17.31
N GLY A 164 -8.34 -0.41 16.98
CA GLY A 164 -8.39 0.82 16.21
C GLY A 164 -7.85 2.01 16.97
N ALA A 165 -8.28 2.19 18.22
CA ALA A 165 -7.86 3.34 19.02
C ALA A 165 -6.40 3.21 19.46
N GLU A 166 -5.96 2.03 19.90
CA GLU A 166 -4.55 1.74 20.19
C GLU A 166 -3.66 2.12 18.99
N LYS A 167 -3.94 1.59 17.79
CA LYS A 167 -3.18 1.93 16.58
C LYS A 167 -3.30 3.40 16.17
N PHE A 168 -4.43 4.05 16.43
CA PHE A 168 -4.56 5.48 16.19
C PHE A 168 -3.56 6.27 17.06
N PHE A 169 -3.48 5.98 18.35
CA PHE A 169 -2.60 6.69 19.28
C PHE A 169 -1.13 6.28 19.18
N ASP A 170 -0.84 5.00 18.93
CA ASP A 170 0.53 4.47 18.96
C ASP A 170 1.20 4.42 17.58
N ILE A 171 0.46 4.59 16.48
CA ILE A 171 1.00 4.59 15.10
C ILE A 171 0.73 5.91 14.35
N LYS A 172 -0.49 6.46 14.43
CA LYS A 172 -0.88 7.63 13.63
C LYS A 172 -0.57 8.98 14.30
N CYS A 173 -0.74 9.08 15.62
CA CYS A 173 -0.46 10.30 16.41
C CYS A 173 1.03 10.53 16.64
#